data_AF-A0A7J0BG73-F1
#
_entry.id   AF-A0A7J0BG73-F1
#
_cell.length_a   1.000
_cell.length_b   1.000
_cell.length_c   1.000
_cell.angle_alpha   90.00
_cell.angle_beta   90.00
_cell.angle_gamma   90.00
#
_symmetry.space_group_name_H-M   'P 1'
#
loop_
_entity.id
_entity.type
_entity.pdbx_description
1 polymer ?
#
loop_
_entity_poly.entity_id
_entity_poly.type
_entity_poly.pdbx_seq_one_letter_code
_entity_poly.pdbx_strand_id
1 'polypeptide(L)'
;MVAKHTPVYVPTDGPEGWRQFLADPIKQWKNGCSAKELAYSWESAEGFPFEIAATLNSHPAFDSLEILFAVPEYKVPLPGGGRASQNDLFVLARHADGLAVIMVEGKASESFGPTLGEWRAEGSSGKVSRLAYLQSVLRLNGGLSDSVRYQLLHRAASALIVAERFHAASAIMLVHSFSIDNRWFDDYASFLNLYGVTAEIGVLHKLLEDPQPHLFCGWVKGIPVAR
;
A
#
# COMPACT_ATOMS: atom_id res chain seq x y z
N MET A 1 5.29 21.97 -13.38
CA MET A 1 3.97 21.68 -13.98
C MET A 1 3.63 20.23 -13.67
N VAL A 2 2.53 19.96 -12.96
CA VAL A 2 2.05 18.58 -12.77
C VAL A 2 1.39 18.18 -14.08
N ALA A 3 1.93 17.17 -14.76
CA ALA A 3 1.35 16.68 -16.02
C ALA A 3 -0.11 16.29 -15.78
N LYS A 4 -1.03 16.92 -16.51
CA LYS A 4 -2.46 16.64 -16.50
C LYS A 4 -2.65 15.29 -17.20
N HIS A 5 -2.68 14.20 -16.44
CA HIS A 5 -2.92 12.87 -17.00
C HIS A 5 -4.42 12.75 -17.27
N THR A 6 -4.77 12.52 -18.52
CA THR A 6 -6.11 12.05 -18.88
C THR A 6 -6.25 10.62 -18.33
N PRO A 7 -7.34 10.28 -17.62
CA PRO A 7 -7.51 8.97 -16.98
C PRO A 7 -7.87 7.90 -18.01
N VAL A 8 -6.96 7.64 -18.95
CA VAL A 8 -7.07 6.60 -19.96
C VAL A 8 -5.91 5.63 -19.73
N TYR A 9 -6.24 4.36 -19.54
CA TYR A 9 -5.29 3.31 -19.25
C TYR A 9 -5.13 2.41 -20.47
N VAL A 10 -3.89 1.98 -20.73
CA VAL A 10 -3.55 0.97 -21.74
C VAL A 10 -3.11 -0.27 -20.98
N PRO A 11 -3.67 -1.46 -21.27
CA PRO A 11 -3.21 -2.71 -20.68
C PRO A 11 -1.72 -2.94 -20.92
N THR A 12 -1.06 -3.59 -19.96
CA THR A 12 0.32 -4.07 -20.10
C THR A 12 0.37 -5.35 -20.94
N ASP A 13 1.50 -5.62 -21.59
CA ASP A 13 1.75 -6.85 -22.38
C ASP A 13 2.47 -7.95 -21.56
N GLY A 14 2.61 -7.77 -20.24
CA GLY A 14 3.32 -8.66 -19.33
C GLY A 14 4.17 -7.91 -18.28
N PRO A 15 4.72 -8.66 -17.28
CA PRO A 15 5.42 -8.08 -16.12
C PRO A 15 6.54 -7.10 -16.45
N GLU A 16 7.27 -7.35 -17.54
CA GLU A 16 8.36 -6.47 -18.00
C GLU A 16 7.88 -5.06 -18.34
N GLY A 17 6.59 -4.88 -18.67
CA GLY A 17 5.96 -3.59 -18.90
C GLY A 17 5.98 -2.67 -17.68
N TRP A 18 6.11 -3.21 -16.46
CA TRP A 18 6.14 -2.41 -15.23
C TRP A 18 7.45 -1.64 -15.08
N ARG A 19 8.54 -2.17 -15.65
CA ARG A 19 9.89 -1.62 -15.51
C ARG A 19 9.97 -0.15 -15.91
N GLN A 20 9.20 0.27 -16.90
CA GLN A 20 9.21 1.65 -17.42
C GLN A 20 8.67 2.68 -16.43
N PHE A 21 7.87 2.27 -15.43
CA PHE A 21 7.24 3.17 -14.47
C PHE A 21 8.11 3.43 -13.23
N LEU A 22 9.21 2.67 -13.08
CA LEU A 22 10.13 2.78 -11.97
C LEU A 22 10.94 4.09 -12.00
N ALA A 23 11.26 4.59 -10.81
CA ALA A 23 12.07 5.79 -10.66
C ALA A 23 13.54 5.58 -11.07
N ASP A 24 14.08 4.38 -10.80
CA ASP A 24 15.42 3.96 -11.22
C ASP A 24 15.36 2.48 -11.70
N PRO A 25 14.95 2.24 -12.95
CA PRO A 25 14.75 0.88 -13.48
C PRO A 25 16.03 0.04 -13.51
N ILE A 26 17.21 0.65 -13.52
CA ILE A 26 18.49 -0.07 -13.53
C ILE A 26 18.78 -0.64 -12.15
N LYS A 27 18.47 0.11 -11.09
CA LYS A 27 18.67 -0.38 -9.71
C LYS A 27 17.52 -1.26 -9.23
N GLN A 28 16.29 -0.91 -9.57
CA GLN A 28 15.08 -1.50 -9.00
C GLN A 28 14.63 -2.79 -9.73
N TRP A 29 14.97 -2.96 -11.01
CA TRP A 29 14.54 -4.13 -11.79
C TRP A 29 15.56 -5.28 -11.73
N LYS A 30 15.66 -5.94 -10.57
CA LYS A 30 16.57 -7.07 -10.34
C LYS A 30 15.88 -8.16 -9.53
N ASN A 31 16.31 -9.41 -9.69
CA ASN A 31 15.82 -10.51 -8.85
C ASN A 31 16.15 -10.22 -7.38
N GLY A 32 15.18 -10.44 -6.49
CA GLY A 32 15.26 -10.08 -5.07
C GLY A 32 14.96 -8.61 -4.74
N CYS A 33 14.67 -7.76 -5.73
CA CYS A 33 14.12 -6.42 -5.51
C CYS A 33 12.59 -6.46 -5.63
N SER A 34 11.89 -5.88 -4.65
CA SER A 34 10.43 -5.92 -4.53
C SER A 34 9.68 -5.53 -5.80
N ALA A 35 10.13 -4.52 -6.55
CA ALA A 35 9.47 -4.07 -7.78
C ALA A 35 9.32 -5.19 -8.83
N LYS A 36 10.38 -5.95 -9.10
CA LYS A 36 10.33 -7.05 -10.08
C LYS A 36 9.50 -8.22 -9.55
N GLU A 37 9.71 -8.57 -8.29
CA GLU A 37 8.96 -9.65 -7.63
C GLU A 37 7.45 -9.38 -7.64
N LEU A 38 7.06 -8.14 -7.33
CA LEU A 38 5.66 -7.71 -7.31
C LEU A 38 5.04 -7.77 -8.71
N ALA A 39 5.72 -7.26 -9.74
CA ALA A 39 5.22 -7.29 -11.11
C ALA A 39 4.97 -8.72 -11.59
N TYR A 40 5.93 -9.63 -11.37
CA TYR A 40 5.79 -11.03 -11.76
C TYR A 40 4.69 -11.73 -10.95
N SER A 41 4.64 -11.54 -9.64
CA SER A 41 3.64 -12.15 -8.77
C SER A 41 2.21 -11.75 -9.18
N TRP A 42 1.96 -10.47 -9.42
CA TRP A 42 0.62 -9.95 -9.70
C TRP A 42 0.18 -10.12 -11.16
N GLU A 43 1.02 -9.81 -12.14
CA GLU A 43 0.59 -9.85 -13.54
C GLU A 43 0.63 -11.28 -14.13
N SER A 44 1.40 -12.19 -13.54
CA SER A 44 1.40 -13.60 -13.98
C SER A 44 0.28 -14.43 -13.32
N ALA A 45 -0.49 -13.86 -12.40
CA ALA A 45 -1.58 -14.54 -11.70
C ALA A 45 -2.89 -14.46 -12.49
N GLU A 46 -3.70 -15.52 -12.40
CA GLU A 46 -5.11 -15.49 -12.82
C GLU A 46 -5.95 -14.86 -11.70
N GLY A 47 -5.99 -13.53 -11.65
CA GLY A 47 -6.63 -12.76 -10.56
C GLY A 47 -5.62 -12.33 -9.51
N PHE A 48 -5.84 -12.69 -8.24
CA PHE A 48 -4.90 -12.40 -7.16
C PHE A 48 -3.79 -13.46 -7.08
N PRO A 49 -2.55 -13.08 -6.71
CA PRO A 49 -1.55 -14.05 -6.27
C PRO A 49 -2.13 -14.94 -5.16
N PHE A 50 -1.75 -16.23 -5.13
CA PHE A 50 -2.35 -17.23 -4.23
C PHE A 50 -2.29 -16.80 -2.75
N GLU A 51 -1.13 -16.31 -2.30
CA GLU A 51 -0.89 -15.84 -0.94
C GLU A 51 -1.74 -14.62 -0.56
N ILE A 52 -2.00 -13.75 -1.54
CA ILE A 52 -2.86 -12.57 -1.39
C ILE A 52 -4.31 -13.03 -1.28
N ALA A 53 -4.75 -13.90 -2.20
CA ALA A 53 -6.09 -14.48 -2.18
C ALA A 53 -6.37 -15.22 -0.87
N ALA A 54 -5.44 -16.04 -0.39
CA ALA A 54 -5.57 -16.75 0.88
C ALA A 54 -5.75 -15.79 2.07
N THR A 55 -4.97 -14.70 2.11
CA THR A 55 -5.08 -13.68 3.18
C THR A 55 -6.42 -12.95 3.09
N LEU A 56 -6.84 -12.52 1.90
CA LEU A 56 -8.10 -11.79 1.71
C LEU A 56 -9.31 -12.67 2.03
N ASN A 57 -9.35 -13.90 1.51
CA ASN A 57 -10.45 -14.84 1.70
C ASN A 57 -10.61 -15.31 3.15
N SER A 58 -9.58 -15.14 3.99
CA SER A 58 -9.68 -15.42 5.43
C SER A 58 -10.60 -14.44 6.16
N HIS A 59 -10.89 -13.28 5.57
CA HIS A 59 -11.76 -12.27 6.15
C HIS A 59 -13.16 -12.34 5.49
N PRO A 60 -14.25 -12.52 6.26
CA PRO A 60 -15.61 -12.73 5.70
C PRO A 60 -16.10 -11.63 4.74
N ALA A 61 -15.63 -10.40 4.91
CA ALA A 61 -15.98 -9.29 4.01
C ALA A 61 -15.42 -9.45 2.57
N PHE A 62 -14.49 -10.38 2.34
CA PHE A 62 -13.68 -10.45 1.11
C PHE A 62 -13.56 -11.88 0.54
N ASP A 63 -14.50 -12.78 0.88
CA ASP A 63 -14.50 -14.20 0.46
C ASP A 63 -14.65 -14.45 -1.06
N SER A 64 -14.84 -13.38 -1.83
CA SER A 64 -15.17 -13.41 -3.26
C SER A 64 -14.67 -12.18 -4.01
N LEU A 65 -13.54 -11.60 -3.56
CA LEU A 65 -12.99 -10.39 -4.18
C LEU A 65 -12.54 -10.65 -5.63
N GLU A 66 -12.98 -9.82 -6.56
CA GLU A 66 -12.60 -9.88 -7.97
C GLU A 66 -11.87 -8.61 -8.40
N ILE A 67 -10.70 -8.75 -9.02
CA ILE A 67 -9.95 -7.61 -9.58
C ILE A 67 -10.70 -7.06 -10.79
N LEU A 68 -11.01 -5.76 -10.79
CA LEU A 68 -11.53 -5.05 -11.95
C LEU A 68 -10.39 -4.50 -12.81
N PHE A 69 -9.41 -3.87 -12.18
CA PHE A 69 -8.15 -3.47 -12.81
C PHE A 69 -7.08 -3.17 -11.75
N ALA A 70 -5.82 -3.16 -12.19
CA ALA A 70 -4.69 -2.75 -11.36
C ALA A 70 -3.78 -1.76 -12.11
N VAL A 71 -3.14 -0.85 -11.38
CA VAL A 71 -2.26 0.19 -11.91
C VAL A 71 -0.96 0.22 -11.11
N PRO A 72 0.19 -0.14 -11.72
CA PRO A 72 1.49 -0.02 -11.09
C PRO A 72 1.88 1.44 -10.81
N GLU A 73 2.73 1.65 -9.81
CA GLU A 73 3.35 2.95 -9.51
C GLU A 73 2.35 4.11 -9.34
N TYR A 74 1.20 3.80 -8.72
CA TYR A 74 0.06 4.71 -8.63
C TYR A 74 0.30 5.86 -7.64
N LYS A 75 0.21 7.09 -8.16
CA LYS A 75 0.47 8.33 -7.39
C LYS A 75 -0.80 8.96 -6.84
N VAL A 76 -0.86 9.12 -5.52
CA VAL A 76 -1.93 9.82 -4.80
C VAL A 76 -1.41 11.17 -4.30
N PRO A 77 -1.94 12.30 -4.81
CA PRO A 77 -1.59 13.63 -4.32
C PRO A 77 -1.89 13.78 -2.82
N LEU A 78 -0.95 14.36 -2.07
CA LEU A 78 -1.09 14.66 -0.65
C LEU A 78 -0.77 16.14 -0.40
N PRO A 79 -1.50 16.84 0.49
CA PRO A 79 -1.27 18.25 0.80
C PRO A 79 0.08 18.47 1.51
N GLY A 80 0.49 19.73 1.69
CA GLY A 80 1.70 20.08 2.44
C GLY A 80 3.02 19.94 1.65
N GLY A 81 2.97 19.80 0.32
CA GLY A 81 4.17 19.79 -0.53
C GLY A 81 3.90 19.28 -1.94
N GLY A 82 4.94 19.26 -2.78
CA GLY A 82 4.83 18.85 -4.19
C GLY A 82 4.94 17.34 -4.46
N ARG A 83 5.30 16.52 -3.46
CA ARG A 83 5.48 15.07 -3.64
C ARG A 83 4.22 14.30 -3.23
N ALA A 84 3.72 13.44 -4.13
CA ALA A 84 2.62 12.49 -3.92
C ALA A 84 3.08 11.25 -3.13
N SER A 85 2.13 10.48 -2.60
CA SER A 85 2.36 9.07 -2.21
C SER A 85 2.39 8.23 -3.49
N GLN A 86 3.48 7.50 -3.76
CA GLN A 86 3.60 6.62 -4.94
C GLN A 86 3.50 5.16 -4.52
N ASN A 87 2.31 4.56 -4.58
CA ASN A 87 2.10 3.15 -4.18
C ASN A 87 2.63 2.23 -5.29
N ASP A 88 3.20 1.09 -4.91
CA ASP A 88 3.80 0.18 -5.90
C ASP A 88 2.72 -0.44 -6.80
N LEU A 89 1.55 -0.73 -6.24
CA LEU A 89 0.37 -1.17 -7.00
C LEU A 89 -0.92 -0.64 -6.37
N PHE A 90 -1.79 -0.10 -7.21
CA PHE A 90 -3.21 0.14 -6.89
C PHE A 90 -4.05 -0.95 -7.55
N VAL A 91 -4.99 -1.54 -6.82
CA VAL A 91 -6.00 -2.48 -7.35
C VAL A 91 -7.38 -1.95 -7.02
N LEU A 92 -8.25 -1.85 -8.03
CA LEU A 92 -9.68 -1.72 -7.82
C LEU A 92 -10.30 -3.12 -7.95
N ALA A 93 -11.01 -3.53 -6.91
CA ALA A 93 -11.70 -4.81 -6.86
C ALA A 93 -13.17 -4.62 -6.52
N ARG A 94 -14.00 -5.62 -6.82
CA ARG A 94 -15.40 -5.70 -6.39
C ARG A 94 -15.63 -6.89 -5.47
N HIS A 95 -16.57 -6.73 -4.55
CA HIS A 95 -17.22 -7.80 -3.80
C HIS A 95 -18.74 -7.60 -3.85
N ALA A 96 -19.51 -8.51 -3.26
CA ALA A 96 -20.98 -8.50 -3.34
C ALA A 96 -21.62 -7.14 -2.93
N ASP A 97 -21.04 -6.46 -1.94
CA ASP A 97 -21.60 -5.24 -1.35
C ASP A 97 -20.96 -3.94 -1.86
N GLY A 98 -20.05 -4.00 -2.84
CA GLY A 98 -19.48 -2.80 -3.45
C GLY A 98 -18.04 -2.93 -3.91
N LEU A 99 -17.35 -1.78 -3.97
CA LEU A 99 -15.96 -1.70 -4.39
C LEU A 99 -15.02 -1.79 -3.19
N ALA A 100 -13.86 -2.38 -3.42
CA ALA A 100 -12.70 -2.35 -2.55
C ALA A 100 -11.52 -1.71 -3.29
N VAL A 101 -10.84 -0.79 -2.62
CA VAL A 101 -9.57 -0.22 -3.08
C VAL A 101 -8.45 -0.88 -2.31
N ILE A 102 -7.45 -1.41 -3.02
CA ILE A 102 -6.28 -2.03 -2.42
C ILE A 102 -5.04 -1.25 -2.86
N MET A 103 -4.26 -0.77 -1.89
CA MET A 103 -2.92 -0.23 -2.10
C MET A 103 -1.91 -1.25 -1.61
N VAL A 104 -1.05 -1.72 -2.52
CA VAL A 104 -0.02 -2.70 -2.22
C VAL A 104 1.34 -2.02 -2.23
N GLU A 105 2.11 -2.26 -1.18
CA GLU A 105 3.53 -1.94 -1.08
C GLU A 105 4.32 -3.24 -1.14
N GLY A 106 5.15 -3.40 -2.17
CA GLY A 106 6.11 -4.49 -2.25
C GLY A 106 7.28 -4.23 -1.30
N LYS A 107 7.73 -5.25 -0.58
CA LYS A 107 8.95 -5.16 0.24
C LYS A 107 9.85 -6.36 0.06
N ALA A 108 11.15 -6.11 0.04
CA ALA A 108 12.16 -7.15 0.14
C ALA A 108 13.17 -6.82 1.24
N SER A 109 14.40 -6.46 0.87
CA SER A 109 15.46 -6.15 1.84
C SER A 109 15.51 -4.66 2.21
N GLU A 110 14.89 -3.79 1.43
CA GLU A 110 14.81 -2.36 1.63
C GLU A 110 13.78 -1.97 2.71
N SER A 111 14.12 -0.96 3.52
CA SER A 111 13.23 -0.49 4.59
C SER A 111 12.04 0.31 4.06
N PHE A 112 11.13 0.65 4.97
CA PHE A 112 10.05 1.62 4.72
C PHE A 112 10.54 3.09 4.63
N GLY A 113 11.82 3.33 4.40
CA GLY A 113 12.40 4.66 4.45
C GLY A 113 12.44 5.25 5.87
N PRO A 114 12.40 6.58 6.02
CA PRO A 114 12.66 7.23 7.30
C PRO A 114 11.54 6.99 8.31
N THR A 115 11.93 6.97 9.59
CA THR A 115 10.98 7.08 10.71
C THR A 115 10.36 8.48 10.76
N LEU A 116 9.28 8.65 11.52
CA LEU A 116 8.66 9.95 11.73
C LEU A 116 9.63 10.94 12.38
N GLY A 117 10.44 10.50 13.34
CA GLY A 117 11.44 11.35 13.98
C GLY A 117 12.48 11.86 12.99
N GLU A 118 13.05 10.95 12.18
CA GLU A 118 14.00 11.30 11.11
C GLU A 118 13.36 12.25 10.09
N TRP A 119 12.12 11.97 9.69
CA TRP A 119 11.40 12.78 8.72
C TRP A 119 11.09 14.18 9.25
N ARG A 120 10.79 14.33 10.55
CA ARG A 120 10.52 15.61 11.21
C ARG A 120 11.76 16.47 11.43
N ALA A 121 12.97 15.90 11.46
CA ALA A 121 14.19 16.60 11.88
C ALA A 121 14.46 17.93 11.15
N GLU A 122 14.08 18.05 9.88
CA GLU A 122 14.26 19.28 9.09
C GLU A 122 13.08 20.27 9.19
N GLY A 123 12.05 19.95 9.99
CA GLY A 123 10.92 20.80 10.41
C GLY A 123 10.43 21.85 9.40
N SER A 124 9.52 21.50 8.49
CA SER A 124 8.87 22.49 7.61
C SER A 124 7.37 22.60 7.86
N SER A 125 6.80 23.77 7.61
CA SER A 125 5.34 24.00 7.70
C SER A 125 4.54 23.04 6.81
N GLY A 126 5.11 22.66 5.66
CA GLY A 126 4.57 21.65 4.78
C GLY A 126 4.54 20.25 5.41
N LYS A 127 5.62 19.82 6.07
CA LYS A 127 5.67 18.54 6.81
C LYS A 127 4.64 18.50 7.94
N VAL A 128 4.49 19.59 8.70
CA VAL A 128 3.47 19.69 9.77
C VAL A 128 2.06 19.57 9.18
N SER A 129 1.75 20.35 8.13
CA SER A 129 0.43 20.32 7.48
C SER A 129 0.12 18.95 6.88
N ARG A 130 1.12 18.32 6.26
CA ARG A 130 0.99 16.98 5.69
C ARG A 130 0.71 15.94 6.76
N LEU A 131 1.44 15.98 7.87
CA LEU A 131 1.23 15.00 8.92
C LEU A 131 -0.13 15.18 9.61
N ALA A 132 -0.55 16.42 9.85
CA ALA A 132 -1.89 16.71 10.38
C ALA A 132 -2.99 16.15 9.47
N TYR A 133 -2.84 16.30 8.15
CA TYR A 133 -3.76 15.69 7.18
C TYR A 133 -3.72 14.16 7.19
N LEU A 134 -2.54 13.55 7.25
CA LEU A 134 -2.43 12.09 7.35
C LEU A 134 -3.10 11.57 8.62
N GLN A 135 -2.89 12.23 9.76
CA GLN A 135 -3.55 11.90 11.03
C GLN A 135 -5.07 12.03 10.93
N SER A 136 -5.60 13.08 10.29
CA SER A 136 -7.04 13.23 10.12
C SER A 136 -7.64 12.14 9.24
N VAL A 137 -7.00 11.80 8.12
CA VAL A 137 -7.46 10.72 7.22
C VAL A 137 -7.43 9.38 7.95
N LEU A 138 -6.35 9.09 8.67
CA LEU A 138 -6.16 7.85 9.42
C LEU A 138 -6.93 7.80 10.75
N ARG A 139 -7.60 8.89 11.14
CA ARG A 139 -8.33 9.02 12.42
C ARG A 139 -7.44 8.74 13.64
N LEU A 140 -6.15 9.07 13.53
CA LEU A 140 -5.17 8.89 14.59
C LEU A 140 -5.07 10.15 15.46
N ASN A 141 -5.44 10.00 16.73
CA ASN A 141 -5.42 11.08 17.71
C ASN A 141 -4.08 11.14 18.46
N GLY A 142 -3.73 12.34 18.93
CA GLY A 142 -2.55 12.55 19.77
C GLY A 142 -1.22 12.58 19.02
N GLY A 143 -0.13 12.50 19.78
CA GLY A 143 1.23 12.46 19.24
C GLY A 143 1.56 11.08 18.70
N LEU A 144 2.03 10.99 17.45
CA LEU A 144 2.57 9.77 16.89
C LEU A 144 4.01 9.56 17.35
N SER A 145 4.35 8.33 17.74
CA SER A 145 5.72 7.96 18.10
C SER A 145 6.68 8.23 16.96
N ASP A 146 7.85 8.78 17.28
CA ASP A 146 8.91 9.05 16.31
C ASP A 146 9.48 7.79 15.66
N SER A 147 9.28 6.62 16.28
CA SER A 147 9.71 5.32 15.74
C SER A 147 8.88 4.82 14.56
N VAL A 148 7.65 5.33 14.37
CA VAL A 148 6.76 4.87 13.30
C VAL A 148 7.34 5.23 11.93
N ARG A 149 7.33 4.29 10.99
CA ARG A 149 7.74 4.58 9.60
C ARG A 149 6.75 5.51 8.92
N TYR A 150 7.24 6.65 8.45
CA TYR A 150 6.42 7.64 7.76
C TYR A 150 5.72 7.04 6.53
N GLN A 151 6.37 6.07 5.85
CA GLN A 151 5.81 5.44 4.66
C GLN A 151 4.46 4.76 4.93
N LEU A 152 4.35 3.99 6.00
CA LEU A 152 3.15 3.23 6.34
C LEU A 152 1.92 4.13 6.51
N LEU A 153 2.10 5.31 7.12
CA LEU A 153 1.04 6.31 7.29
C LEU A 153 0.49 6.77 5.95
N HIS A 154 1.38 7.17 5.02
CA HIS A 154 0.91 7.72 3.75
C HIS A 154 0.41 6.66 2.76
N ARG A 155 0.81 5.39 2.91
CA ARG A 155 0.22 4.25 2.17
C ARG A 155 -1.20 3.97 2.61
N ALA A 156 -1.41 3.82 3.92
CA ALA A 156 -2.74 3.60 4.48
C ALA A 156 -3.68 4.78 4.18
N ALA A 157 -3.19 6.02 4.32
CA ALA A 157 -3.97 7.20 3.98
C ALA A 157 -4.31 7.25 2.48
N SER A 158 -3.39 6.86 1.59
CA SER A 158 -3.69 6.80 0.16
C SER A 158 -4.76 5.77 -0.20
N ALA A 159 -4.85 4.65 0.53
CA ALA A 159 -5.93 3.68 0.32
C ALA A 159 -7.29 4.30 0.65
N LEU A 160 -7.41 5.00 1.78
CA LEU A 160 -8.63 5.71 2.19
C LEU A 160 -9.02 6.81 1.20
N ILE A 161 -8.07 7.67 0.81
CA ILE A 161 -8.31 8.78 -0.13
C ILE A 161 -8.81 8.26 -1.48
N VAL A 162 -8.26 7.14 -1.96
CA VAL A 162 -8.68 6.57 -3.24
C VAL A 162 -9.99 5.81 -3.11
N ALA A 163 -10.23 5.13 -1.97
CA ALA A 163 -11.52 4.53 -1.68
C ALA A 163 -12.65 5.57 -1.69
N GLU A 164 -12.45 6.73 -1.07
CA GLU A 164 -13.41 7.85 -1.13
C GLU A 164 -13.66 8.31 -2.57
N ARG A 165 -12.62 8.44 -3.40
CA ARG A 165 -12.75 8.87 -4.81
C ARG A 165 -13.54 7.90 -5.68
N PHE A 166 -13.43 6.60 -5.39
CA PHE A 166 -14.16 5.55 -6.10
C PHE A 166 -15.48 5.17 -5.43
N HIS A 167 -15.86 5.84 -4.32
CA HIS A 167 -17.00 5.46 -3.49
C HIS A 167 -16.95 3.98 -3.07
N ALA A 168 -15.76 3.48 -2.77
CA ALA A 168 -15.53 2.14 -2.28
C ALA A 168 -15.88 2.03 -0.80
N ALA A 169 -16.50 0.92 -0.40
CA ALA A 169 -16.84 0.65 1.00
C ALA A 169 -15.61 0.24 1.82
N SER A 170 -14.59 -0.30 1.15
CA SER A 170 -13.39 -0.84 1.78
C SER A 170 -12.11 -0.22 1.19
N ALA A 171 -11.20 0.16 2.08
CA ALA A 171 -9.83 0.53 1.78
C ALA A 171 -8.89 -0.49 2.42
N ILE A 172 -8.00 -1.09 1.63
CA ILE A 172 -7.07 -2.11 2.07
C ILE A 172 -5.64 -1.63 1.80
N MET A 173 -4.78 -1.64 2.82
CA MET A 173 -3.34 -1.49 2.64
C MET A 173 -2.65 -2.84 2.87
N LEU A 174 -2.02 -3.37 1.83
CA LEU A 174 -1.27 -4.62 1.90
C LEU A 174 0.23 -4.35 1.80
N VAL A 175 1.00 -4.96 2.68
CA VAL A 175 2.43 -5.16 2.43
C VAL A 175 2.60 -6.54 1.82
N HIS A 176 3.11 -6.61 0.59
CA HIS A 176 3.49 -7.87 -0.05
C HIS A 176 5.01 -8.05 0.08
N SER A 177 5.43 -8.87 1.05
CA SER A 177 6.84 -9.02 1.41
C SER A 177 7.46 -10.26 0.81
N PHE A 178 8.53 -10.08 0.04
CA PHE A 178 9.38 -11.11 -0.55
C PHE A 178 10.64 -11.39 0.30
N SER A 179 10.70 -10.86 1.53
CA SER A 179 11.77 -11.17 2.47
C SER A 179 11.57 -12.56 3.09
N ILE A 180 12.62 -13.38 3.02
CA ILE A 180 12.64 -14.74 3.58
C ILE A 180 12.50 -14.67 5.13
N ASP A 181 13.15 -13.70 5.74
CA ASP A 181 13.27 -13.44 7.17
C ASP A 181 12.23 -12.43 7.72
N ASN A 182 11.19 -12.10 6.94
CA ASN A 182 10.11 -11.18 7.31
C ASN A 182 10.62 -9.79 7.75
N ARG A 183 11.68 -9.29 7.13
CA ARG A 183 12.24 -7.96 7.41
C ARG A 183 11.16 -6.90 7.39
N TRP A 184 11.26 -5.97 8.33
CA TRP A 184 10.39 -4.82 8.50
C TRP A 184 8.96 -5.15 8.97
N PHE A 185 8.68 -6.41 9.32
CA PHE A 185 7.39 -6.76 9.95
C PHE A 185 7.20 -6.01 11.28
N ASP A 186 8.25 -5.84 12.09
CA ASP A 186 8.16 -5.09 13.36
C ASP A 186 7.80 -3.61 13.16
N ASP A 187 8.24 -3.01 12.06
CA ASP A 187 7.85 -1.64 11.68
C ASP A 187 6.35 -1.57 11.30
N TYR A 188 5.87 -2.57 10.55
CA TYR A 188 4.45 -2.73 10.23
C TYR A 188 3.60 -2.99 11.48
N ALA A 189 4.07 -3.86 12.38
CA ALA A 189 3.42 -4.14 13.65
C ALA A 189 3.34 -2.89 14.54
N SER A 190 4.41 -2.10 14.58
CA SER A 190 4.44 -0.81 15.29
C SER A 190 3.41 0.18 14.74
N PHE A 191 3.13 0.15 13.43
CA PHE A 191 2.06 0.96 12.82
C PHE A 191 0.66 0.45 13.20
N LEU A 192 0.40 -0.86 13.15
CA LEU A 192 -0.89 -1.43 13.58
C LEU A 192 -1.18 -1.16 15.06
N ASN A 193 -0.14 -1.15 15.89
CA ASN A 193 -0.26 -0.85 17.31
C ASN A 193 -0.77 0.58 17.60
N LEU A 194 -0.68 1.51 16.63
CA LEU A 194 -1.32 2.83 16.75
C LEU A 194 -2.85 2.74 16.87
N TYR A 195 -3.44 1.62 16.44
CA TYR A 195 -4.86 1.30 16.55
C TYR A 195 -5.15 0.28 17.67
N GLY A 196 -4.15 -0.06 18.48
CA GLY A 196 -4.27 -1.11 19.51
C GLY A 196 -4.37 -2.53 18.94
N VAL A 197 -3.98 -2.74 17.68
CA VAL A 197 -4.03 -4.04 17.01
C VAL A 197 -2.67 -4.71 17.07
N THR A 198 -2.65 -5.99 17.46
CA THR A 198 -1.45 -6.84 17.35
C THR A 198 -1.40 -7.44 15.95
N ALA A 199 -0.33 -7.11 15.21
CA ALA A 199 -0.17 -7.57 13.84
C ALA A 199 0.18 -9.06 13.76
N GLU A 200 -0.34 -9.71 12.72
CA GLU A 200 -0.04 -11.11 12.40
C GLU A 200 0.19 -11.26 10.89
N ILE A 201 1.19 -12.06 10.51
CA ILE A 201 1.50 -12.35 9.10
C ILE A 201 0.41 -13.24 8.52
N GLY A 202 -0.06 -12.91 7.32
CA GLY A 202 -1.11 -13.65 6.61
C GLY A 202 -2.52 -13.41 7.14
N VAL A 203 -2.69 -12.43 8.04
CA VAL A 203 -3.99 -12.05 8.60
C VAL A 203 -4.34 -10.62 8.17
N LEU A 204 -5.58 -10.42 7.77
CA LEU A 204 -6.12 -9.11 7.45
C LEU A 204 -6.81 -8.50 8.68
N HIS A 205 -6.30 -7.37 9.14
CA HIS A 205 -6.79 -6.68 10.33
C HIS A 205 -7.66 -5.49 9.95
N LYS A 206 -8.85 -5.38 10.57
CA LYS A 206 -9.72 -4.20 10.46
C LYS A 206 -9.26 -3.14 11.45
N LEU A 207 -8.86 -1.97 10.96
CA LEU A 207 -8.34 -0.86 11.77
C LEU A 207 -9.38 0.25 11.97
N LEU A 208 -10.24 0.49 10.97
CA LEU A 208 -11.32 1.48 11.05
C LEU A 208 -12.61 0.86 10.53
N GLU A 209 -13.69 1.08 11.26
CA GLU A 209 -15.03 0.62 10.90
C GLU A 209 -15.88 1.81 10.45
N ASP A 210 -16.32 2.70 11.33
CA ASP A 210 -17.20 3.80 10.93
C ASP A 210 -16.59 5.21 11.05
N PRO A 211 -17.00 6.16 10.18
CA PRO A 211 -17.77 5.95 8.94
C PRO A 211 -16.97 5.25 7.83
N GLN A 212 -17.63 4.77 6.78
CA GLN A 212 -16.98 4.27 5.56
C GLN A 212 -16.07 5.32 4.89
N PRO A 213 -15.02 4.89 4.17
CA PRO A 213 -14.59 3.49 3.94
C PRO A 213 -13.97 2.84 5.19
N HIS A 214 -14.18 1.53 5.33
CA HIS A 214 -13.52 0.71 6.36
C HIS A 214 -12.04 0.55 5.99
N LEU A 215 -11.12 0.72 6.95
CA LEU A 215 -9.69 0.49 6.72
C LEU A 215 -9.30 -0.91 7.17
N PHE A 216 -8.68 -1.67 6.27
CA PHE A 216 -8.03 -2.94 6.55
C PHE A 216 -6.55 -2.87 6.25
N CYS A 217 -5.74 -3.60 7.00
CA CYS A 217 -4.31 -3.72 6.77
C CYS A 217 -3.87 -5.18 6.88
N GLY A 218 -2.98 -5.61 5.98
CA GLY A 218 -2.45 -6.96 5.98
C GLY A 218 -0.97 -7.01 5.61
N TRP A 219 -0.26 -7.98 6.16
CA TRP A 219 1.10 -8.33 5.75
C TRP A 219 1.08 -9.72 5.13
N VAL A 220 1.44 -9.84 3.86
CA VAL A 220 1.42 -11.10 3.12
C VAL A 220 2.85 -11.47 2.72
N LYS A 221 3.21 -12.73 2.96
CA LYS A 221 4.50 -13.27 2.56
C LYS A 221 4.40 -13.81 1.13
N GLY A 222 5.11 -13.15 0.22
CA GLY A 222 5.19 -13.52 -1.18
C GLY A 222 6.18 -14.64 -1.45
N ILE A 223 5.99 -15.29 -2.59
CA ILE A 223 6.92 -16.28 -3.13
C ILE A 223 7.85 -15.55 -4.11
N PRO A 224 9.16 -15.41 -3.80
CA PRO A 224 10.08 -14.78 -4.74
C PRO A 224 10.19 -15.59 -6.04
N VAL A 225 10.31 -14.90 -7.17
CA VAL A 225 10.65 -15.47 -8.46
C VAL A 225 11.97 -16.25 -8.31
N ALA A 226 11.98 -17.47 -8.82
CA ALA A 226 13.17 -18.33 -8.77
C ALA A 226 14.38 -17.58 -9.35
N ARG A 227 15.50 -17.62 -8.62
CA ARG A 227 16.74 -16.93 -8.99
C ARG A 227 17.41 -17.53 -10.20
#